data_AF-A0A966YDR2-F1
#
_entry.id   AF-A0A966YDR2-F1
#
_cell.length_a   1.000
_cell.length_b   1.000
_cell.length_c   1.000
_cell.angle_alpha   90.00
_cell.angle_beta   90.00
_cell.angle_gamma   90.00
#
_symmetry.space_group_name_H-M   'P 1'
#
loop_
_entity.id
_entity.type
_entity.pdbx_description
1 polymer ?
#
loop_
_entity_poly.entity_id
_entity_poly.type
_entity_poly.pdbx_seq_one_letter_code
_entity_poly.pdbx_strand_id
1 'polypeptide(L)'
;PIRESRDIDIPLVHRHFYYHAGMAQLMAKELPNREAIGVCGQIIPWNFPMLMLAWKIAPALAMGNTVVLKPAETTSLTALLFAEICAQSGVPKGVVNIVTGDGDVGDMIVRHKDVQKIAFTGSTDVGRKIRQATAGSGKSLTLELGGKSPFIVFDDADLDSAVEGVVDAIWFNQGQVCCAGSRLLVQAGVADKFYSKLVNRMKKLRIGDPLDKSIDMGAINSQAQLDRIKSMLSSCAPSKITTAETTMPDDGYYHPPTLIRNVEASDTLMQEEIFGPVLVSTTFRTPSEAVALANNTRYGLAASVWSENINLALGMAPKLKAGVVWVNGTNFFDAAAGFGGTKESGFGREGGWEGLMAYTRPVNVPKEPADYSTKKTTPNRAASINRTYKNYVGGKQLRPDGGYTKQISDSSNAATYDIPISNRKDLRNAVEAANKAIGWSSSTGHLRSQILYYFAENLS
;
A
#
# COMPACT_ATOMS: atom_id res chain seq x y z
N PRO A 1 6.49 21.40 8.42
CA PRO A 1 7.31 22.48 9.02
C PRO A 1 8.79 22.40 8.61
N ILE A 2 9.56 23.48 8.69
CA ILE A 2 10.97 23.50 8.26
C ILE A 2 11.85 22.51 9.03
N ARG A 3 11.52 22.25 10.30
CA ARG A 3 12.20 21.24 11.12
C ARG A 3 12.11 19.87 10.48
N GLU A 4 10.89 19.44 10.12
CA GLU A 4 10.65 18.14 9.47
C GLU A 4 11.34 18.07 8.11
N SER A 5 11.25 19.14 7.31
CA SER A 5 11.92 19.19 6.01
C SER A 5 13.44 19.03 6.13
N ARG A 6 14.06 19.63 7.15
CA ARG A 6 15.52 19.57 7.38
C ARG A 6 15.98 18.28 8.03
N ASP A 7 15.21 17.77 8.97
CA ASP A 7 15.65 16.70 9.86
C ASP A 7 15.20 15.32 9.34
N ILE A 8 14.17 15.26 8.48
CA ILE A 8 13.61 14.02 7.95
C ILE A 8 13.61 14.00 6.42
N ASP A 9 12.85 14.88 5.75
CA ASP A 9 12.62 14.78 4.29
C ASP A 9 13.94 14.80 3.50
N ILE A 10 14.75 15.85 3.66
CA ILE A 10 15.98 16.03 2.88
C ILE A 10 17.05 14.97 3.22
N PRO A 11 17.30 14.62 4.49
CA PRO A 11 18.21 13.52 4.82
C PRO A 11 17.79 12.18 4.19
N LEU A 12 16.50 11.86 4.20
CA LEU A 12 15.99 10.65 3.55
C LEU A 12 16.14 10.72 2.01
N VAL A 13 15.91 11.89 1.40
CA VAL A 13 16.18 12.10 -0.04
C VAL A 13 17.63 11.75 -0.37
N HIS A 14 18.59 12.30 0.37
CA HIS A 14 20.00 11.97 0.18
C HIS A 14 20.27 10.47 0.34
N ARG A 15 19.74 9.87 1.41
CA ARG A 15 19.88 8.44 1.69
C ARG A 15 19.35 7.58 0.54
N HIS A 16 18.22 7.93 -0.06
CA HIS A 16 17.65 7.23 -1.21
C HIS A 16 18.58 7.27 -2.43
N PHE A 17 19.09 8.43 -2.81
CA PHE A 17 20.01 8.51 -3.95
C PHE A 17 21.34 7.79 -3.67
N TYR A 18 21.91 7.92 -2.47
CA TYR A 18 23.14 7.21 -2.11
C TYR A 18 22.98 5.70 -2.12
N TYR A 19 21.89 5.17 -1.55
CA TYR A 19 21.64 3.74 -1.54
C TYR A 19 21.45 3.19 -2.97
N HIS A 20 20.63 3.86 -3.79
CA HIS A 20 20.32 3.38 -5.13
C HIS A 20 21.49 3.55 -6.12
N ALA A 21 22.43 4.46 -5.87
CA ALA A 21 23.69 4.50 -6.62
C ALA A 21 24.49 3.19 -6.50
N GLY A 22 24.56 2.61 -5.30
CA GLY A 22 25.16 1.29 -5.09
C GLY A 22 24.40 0.17 -5.80
N MET A 23 23.07 0.25 -5.83
CA MET A 23 22.24 -0.73 -6.55
C MET A 23 22.46 -0.68 -8.07
N ALA A 24 22.65 0.52 -8.64
CA ALA A 24 22.99 0.68 -10.05
C ALA A 24 24.33 -0.03 -10.38
N GLN A 25 25.34 0.17 -9.53
CA GLN A 25 26.65 -0.46 -9.67
C GLN A 25 26.58 -2.00 -9.64
N LEU A 26 25.66 -2.55 -8.84
CA LEU A 26 25.52 -3.99 -8.64
C LEU A 26 24.60 -4.68 -9.67
N MET A 27 23.78 -3.93 -10.41
CA MET A 27 22.71 -4.49 -11.25
C MET A 27 23.20 -5.59 -12.21
N ALA A 28 24.27 -5.34 -12.96
CA ALA A 28 24.77 -6.29 -13.96
C ALA A 28 25.27 -7.62 -13.33
N LYS A 29 25.78 -7.57 -12.10
CA LYS A 29 26.32 -8.73 -11.40
C LYS A 29 25.25 -9.49 -10.62
N GLU A 30 24.41 -8.77 -9.88
CA GLU A 30 23.46 -9.36 -8.94
C GLU A 30 22.10 -9.65 -9.61
N LEU A 31 21.78 -8.98 -10.72
CA LEU A 31 20.56 -9.17 -11.51
C LEU A 31 20.87 -9.42 -13.00
N PRO A 32 21.72 -10.39 -13.37
CA PRO A 32 22.25 -10.55 -14.73
C PRO A 32 21.17 -10.90 -15.78
N ASN A 33 20.03 -11.44 -15.34
CA ASN A 33 18.91 -11.82 -16.21
C ASN A 33 17.79 -10.77 -16.24
N ARG A 34 18.09 -9.55 -15.78
CA ARG A 34 17.14 -8.43 -15.72
C ARG A 34 17.66 -7.25 -16.54
N GLU A 35 16.73 -6.56 -17.19
CA GLU A 35 16.98 -5.32 -17.90
C GLU A 35 15.97 -4.24 -17.51
N ALA A 36 16.28 -2.98 -17.84
CA ALA A 36 15.37 -1.86 -17.65
C ALA A 36 14.02 -2.11 -18.34
N ILE A 37 12.95 -1.56 -17.75
CA ILE A 37 11.61 -1.59 -18.37
C ILE A 37 11.53 -0.60 -19.53
N GLY A 38 12.22 0.55 -19.43
CA GLY A 38 12.21 1.61 -20.44
C GLY A 38 11.85 2.96 -19.84
N VAL A 39 10.81 3.61 -20.36
CA VAL A 39 10.32 4.90 -19.87
C VAL A 39 9.30 4.69 -18.74
N CYS A 40 9.53 5.36 -17.61
CA CYS A 40 8.66 5.35 -16.45
C CYS A 40 7.88 6.67 -16.32
N GLY A 41 6.55 6.60 -16.39
CA GLY A 41 5.65 7.67 -16.01
C GLY A 41 5.43 7.65 -14.50
N GLN A 42 5.71 8.76 -13.83
CA GLN A 42 5.72 8.85 -12.36
C GLN A 42 4.85 10.01 -11.89
N ILE A 43 3.96 9.75 -10.94
CA ILE A 43 3.03 10.76 -10.42
C ILE A 43 3.04 10.67 -8.90
N ILE A 44 3.31 11.79 -8.24
CA ILE A 44 3.54 11.85 -6.79
C ILE A 44 2.58 12.83 -6.08
N PRO A 45 2.28 12.60 -4.79
CA PRO A 45 1.40 13.46 -4.01
C PRO A 45 2.14 14.69 -3.48
N TRP A 46 1.41 15.54 -2.74
CA TRP A 46 1.87 16.82 -2.24
C TRP A 46 2.48 16.79 -0.83
N ASN A 47 2.32 15.70 -0.09
CA ASN A 47 2.63 15.69 1.34
C ASN A 47 4.13 15.61 1.68
N PHE A 48 4.92 14.92 0.86
CA PHE A 48 6.38 14.88 0.96
C PHE A 48 7.00 15.01 -0.44
N PRO A 49 6.91 16.18 -1.10
CA PRO A 49 7.14 16.30 -2.54
C PRO A 49 8.54 15.83 -2.98
N MET A 50 9.59 16.24 -2.25
CA MET A 50 10.96 15.89 -2.60
C MET A 50 11.29 14.43 -2.24
N LEU A 51 10.80 13.92 -1.11
CA LEU A 51 11.01 12.53 -0.70
C LEU A 51 10.28 11.55 -1.62
N MET A 52 9.03 11.85 -1.99
CA MET A 52 8.26 11.06 -2.95
C MET A 52 8.92 11.05 -4.33
N LEU A 53 9.49 12.19 -4.76
CA LEU A 53 10.31 12.24 -5.97
C LEU A 53 11.51 11.28 -5.86
N ALA A 54 12.25 11.31 -4.75
CA ALA A 54 13.41 10.44 -4.55
C ALA A 54 13.02 8.95 -4.57
N TRP A 55 11.90 8.57 -3.93
CA TRP A 55 11.37 7.21 -3.95
C TRP A 55 11.05 6.70 -5.36
N LYS A 56 10.69 7.60 -6.28
CA LYS A 56 10.37 7.26 -7.67
C LYS A 56 11.60 7.27 -8.57
N ILE A 57 12.35 8.37 -8.57
CA ILE A 57 13.43 8.60 -9.54
C ILE A 57 14.65 7.73 -9.22
N ALA A 58 15.06 7.62 -7.95
CA ALA A 58 16.27 6.91 -7.57
C ALA A 58 16.30 5.43 -8.03
N PRO A 59 15.28 4.59 -7.73
CA PRO A 59 15.26 3.21 -8.22
C PRO A 59 15.06 3.09 -9.73
N ALA A 60 14.33 4.01 -10.36
CA ALA A 60 14.13 4.00 -11.80
C ALA A 60 15.46 4.18 -12.55
N LEU A 61 16.20 5.23 -12.21
CA LEU A 61 17.52 5.52 -12.79
C LEU A 61 18.53 4.42 -12.46
N ALA A 62 18.53 3.93 -11.22
CA ALA A 62 19.45 2.87 -10.82
C ALA A 62 19.29 1.60 -11.66
N MET A 63 18.06 1.28 -12.06
CA MET A 63 17.75 0.14 -12.93
C MET A 63 17.82 0.46 -14.43
N GLY A 64 18.38 1.61 -14.81
CA GLY A 64 18.62 2.00 -16.20
C GLY A 64 17.40 2.55 -16.94
N ASN A 65 16.35 2.97 -16.23
CA ASN A 65 15.16 3.57 -16.83
C ASN A 65 15.29 5.09 -16.96
N THR A 66 14.54 5.67 -17.89
CA THR A 66 14.30 7.12 -17.96
C THR A 66 12.94 7.46 -17.36
N VAL A 67 12.76 8.71 -16.92
CA VAL A 67 11.56 9.11 -16.17
C VAL A 67 10.88 10.34 -16.77
N VAL A 68 9.55 10.33 -16.74
CA VAL A 68 8.68 11.50 -16.87
C VAL A 68 7.88 11.62 -15.58
N LEU A 69 8.21 12.59 -14.74
CA LEU A 69 7.60 12.78 -13.44
C LEU A 69 6.74 14.03 -13.38
N LYS A 70 5.53 13.90 -12.82
CA LYS A 70 4.64 15.00 -12.49
C LYS A 70 4.50 15.15 -10.97
N PRO A 71 4.97 16.25 -10.37
CA PRO A 71 4.66 16.56 -8.97
C PRO A 71 3.19 16.94 -8.80
N ALA A 72 2.71 16.96 -7.56
CA ALA A 72 1.38 17.48 -7.27
C ALA A 72 1.28 18.99 -7.57
N GLU A 73 0.08 19.42 -7.97
CA GLU A 73 -0.18 20.78 -8.45
C GLU A 73 0.20 21.84 -7.42
N THR A 74 -0.11 21.61 -6.14
CA THR A 74 0.14 22.57 -5.05
C THR A 74 1.59 22.60 -4.56
N THR A 75 2.48 21.72 -5.03
CA THR A 75 3.82 21.50 -4.43
C THR A 75 4.91 21.19 -5.46
N SER A 76 4.92 21.93 -6.56
CA SER A 76 5.83 21.66 -7.69
C SER A 76 7.27 22.18 -7.51
N LEU A 77 7.52 23.10 -6.57
CA LEU A 77 8.76 23.88 -6.51
C LEU A 77 10.03 23.03 -6.31
N THR A 78 10.01 22.09 -5.37
CA THR A 78 11.20 21.26 -5.09
C THR A 78 11.51 20.28 -6.21
N ALA A 79 10.50 19.81 -6.94
CA ALA A 79 10.70 18.99 -8.13
C ALA A 79 11.32 19.79 -9.29
N LEU A 80 10.97 21.07 -9.44
CA LEU A 80 11.59 21.97 -10.40
C LEU A 80 13.04 22.30 -10.02
N LEU A 81 13.30 22.56 -8.73
CA LEU A 81 14.67 22.70 -8.22
C LEU A 81 15.52 21.43 -8.47
N PHE A 82 14.94 20.25 -8.28
CA PHE A 82 15.61 18.99 -8.60
C PHE A 82 16.02 18.91 -10.08
N ALA A 83 15.19 19.41 -11.00
CA ALA A 83 15.53 19.45 -12.43
C ALA A 83 16.76 20.35 -12.71
N GLU A 84 16.92 21.47 -11.98
CA GLU A 84 18.13 22.29 -12.07
C GLU A 84 19.37 21.55 -11.54
N ILE A 85 19.22 20.81 -10.44
CA ILE A 85 20.29 19.99 -9.86
C ILE A 85 20.69 18.85 -10.82
N CYS A 86 19.76 18.25 -11.58
CA CYS A 86 20.08 17.25 -12.60
C CYS A 86 21.05 17.80 -13.65
N ALA A 87 20.85 19.04 -14.10
CA ALA A 87 21.73 19.68 -15.08
C ALA A 87 23.16 19.86 -14.53
N GLN A 88 23.29 20.22 -13.25
CA GLN A 88 24.58 20.36 -12.57
C GLN A 88 25.25 19.01 -12.29
N SER A 89 24.45 17.96 -12.08
CA SER A 89 24.92 16.61 -11.73
C SER A 89 25.34 15.77 -12.95
N GLY A 90 25.30 16.34 -14.16
CA GLY A 90 25.68 15.63 -15.39
C GLY A 90 24.68 14.57 -15.85
N VAL A 91 23.42 14.65 -15.43
CA VAL A 91 22.37 13.73 -15.89
C VAL A 91 22.22 13.88 -17.41
N PRO A 92 22.33 12.80 -18.21
CA PRO A 92 22.21 12.90 -19.66
C PRO A 92 20.85 13.47 -20.09
N LYS A 93 20.84 14.23 -21.19
CA LYS A 93 19.63 14.89 -21.71
C LYS A 93 18.50 13.87 -21.91
N GLY A 94 17.34 14.14 -21.31
CA GLY A 94 16.14 13.31 -21.44
C GLY A 94 16.06 12.11 -20.48
N VAL A 95 17.08 11.85 -19.65
CA VAL A 95 17.00 10.78 -18.63
C VAL A 95 15.98 11.12 -17.53
N VAL A 96 15.95 12.40 -17.12
CA VAL A 96 14.96 12.93 -16.19
C VAL A 96 14.18 14.04 -16.88
N ASN A 97 12.84 13.95 -16.84
CA ASN A 97 11.94 14.94 -17.39
C ASN A 97 10.88 15.28 -16.34
N ILE A 98 10.78 16.54 -15.94
CA ILE A 98 9.78 17.03 -14.98
C ILE A 98 8.77 17.88 -15.73
N VAL A 99 7.49 17.55 -15.61
CA VAL A 99 6.37 18.33 -16.17
C VAL A 99 5.38 18.66 -15.06
N THR A 100 4.81 19.86 -15.08
CA THR A 100 3.84 20.33 -14.08
C THR A 100 2.44 20.41 -14.70
N GLY A 101 1.42 20.40 -13.84
CA GLY A 101 0.02 20.45 -14.24
C GLY A 101 -0.88 19.79 -13.21
N ASP A 102 -2.18 19.76 -13.49
CA ASP A 102 -3.21 19.16 -12.64
C ASP A 102 -3.31 17.63 -12.85
N GLY A 103 -4.50 17.07 -12.62
CA GLY A 103 -4.80 15.66 -12.83
C GLY A 103 -4.79 15.24 -14.31
N ASP A 104 -5.09 16.14 -15.25
CA ASP A 104 -5.21 15.81 -16.67
C ASP A 104 -3.83 15.52 -17.27
N VAL A 105 -2.81 16.29 -16.89
CA VAL A 105 -1.40 15.98 -17.23
C VAL A 105 -0.98 14.62 -16.66
N GLY A 106 -1.47 14.26 -15.48
CA GLY A 106 -1.28 12.93 -14.91
C GLY A 106 -1.90 11.83 -15.78
N ASP A 107 -3.16 12.00 -16.21
CA ASP A 107 -3.84 11.03 -17.09
C ASP A 107 -3.15 10.93 -18.47
N MET A 108 -2.63 12.03 -19.01
CA MET A 108 -1.83 12.04 -20.23
C MET A 108 -0.58 11.16 -20.10
N ILE A 109 0.17 11.28 -19.00
CA ILE A 109 1.33 10.41 -18.72
C ILE A 109 0.90 8.94 -18.64
N VAL A 110 -0.20 8.65 -17.92
CA VAL A 110 -0.71 7.28 -17.73
C VAL A 110 -1.08 6.61 -19.04
N ARG A 111 -1.70 7.36 -19.96
CA ARG A 111 -2.20 6.85 -21.24
C ARG A 111 -1.17 6.88 -22.36
N HIS A 112 -0.01 7.49 -22.15
CA HIS A 112 1.00 7.62 -23.19
C HIS A 112 1.47 6.25 -23.67
N LYS A 113 1.47 6.03 -24.99
CA LYS A 113 1.77 4.71 -25.59
C LYS A 113 3.22 4.28 -25.33
N ASP A 114 4.13 5.23 -25.37
CA ASP A 114 5.57 4.98 -25.24
C ASP A 114 6.08 4.94 -23.79
N VAL A 115 5.19 4.99 -22.80
CA VAL A 115 5.52 4.73 -21.40
C VAL A 115 5.30 3.25 -21.10
N GLN A 116 6.31 2.57 -20.56
CA GLN A 116 6.27 1.13 -20.24
C GLN A 116 5.96 0.85 -18.77
N LYS A 117 6.15 1.83 -17.87
CA LYS A 117 5.81 1.70 -16.46
C LYS A 117 5.07 2.92 -15.93
N ILE A 118 4.04 2.69 -15.13
CA ILE A 118 3.43 3.70 -14.27
C ILE A 118 3.77 3.42 -12.81
N ALA A 119 4.27 4.43 -12.11
CA ALA A 119 4.44 4.41 -10.66
C ALA A 119 3.69 5.59 -10.05
N PHE A 120 2.64 5.31 -9.29
CA PHE A 120 1.75 6.33 -8.73
C PHE A 120 1.69 6.22 -7.21
N THR A 121 1.77 7.38 -6.56
CA THR A 121 1.40 7.51 -5.15
C THR A 121 0.30 8.55 -4.99
N GLY A 122 -0.77 8.22 -4.26
CA GLY A 122 -1.89 9.14 -4.04
C GLY A 122 -3.16 8.43 -3.57
N SER A 123 -4.33 8.97 -3.88
CA SER A 123 -5.60 8.42 -3.38
C SER A 123 -5.98 7.10 -4.04
N THR A 124 -6.68 6.24 -3.30
CA THR A 124 -7.13 4.93 -3.80
C THR A 124 -8.04 5.05 -5.02
N ASP A 125 -8.91 6.06 -5.07
CA ASP A 125 -9.82 6.25 -6.20
C ASP A 125 -9.10 6.62 -7.49
N VAL A 126 -8.06 7.45 -7.41
CA VAL A 126 -7.20 7.72 -8.56
C VAL A 126 -6.41 6.47 -8.95
N GLY A 127 -5.91 5.70 -7.99
CA GLY A 127 -5.27 4.40 -8.24
C GLY A 127 -6.17 3.43 -9.01
N ARG A 128 -7.46 3.35 -8.67
CA ARG A 128 -8.46 2.56 -9.42
C ARG A 128 -8.61 3.04 -10.86
N LYS A 129 -8.71 4.36 -11.08
CA LYS A 129 -8.81 4.96 -12.43
C LYS A 129 -7.57 4.65 -13.26
N ILE A 130 -6.37 4.77 -12.68
CA ILE A 130 -5.10 4.42 -13.35
C ILE A 130 -5.07 2.94 -13.73
N ARG A 131 -5.49 2.05 -12.82
CA ARG A 131 -5.54 0.61 -13.13
C ARG A 131 -6.49 0.30 -14.28
N GLN A 132 -7.63 0.98 -14.37
CA GLN A 132 -8.58 0.86 -15.48
C GLN A 132 -7.97 1.38 -16.79
N ALA A 133 -7.34 2.56 -16.77
CA ALA A 133 -6.75 3.19 -17.94
C ALA A 133 -5.56 2.41 -18.53
N THR A 134 -4.85 1.64 -17.71
CA THR A 134 -3.68 0.84 -18.12
C THR A 134 -4.01 -0.61 -18.49
N ALA A 135 -5.25 -1.07 -18.28
CA ALA A 135 -5.64 -2.45 -18.55
C ALA A 135 -5.44 -2.82 -20.03
N GLY A 136 -4.78 -3.97 -20.29
CA GLY A 136 -4.49 -4.46 -21.64
C GLY A 136 -3.31 -3.80 -22.35
N SER A 137 -2.67 -2.78 -21.75
CA SER A 137 -1.56 -2.05 -22.39
C SER A 137 -0.19 -2.74 -22.29
N GLY A 138 -0.06 -3.78 -21.45
CA GLY A 138 1.23 -4.42 -21.13
C GLY A 138 2.14 -3.60 -20.20
N LYS A 139 1.72 -2.40 -19.76
CA LYS A 139 2.50 -1.56 -18.84
C LYS A 139 2.70 -2.23 -17.48
N SER A 140 3.91 -2.11 -16.93
CA SER A 140 4.17 -2.35 -15.51
C SER A 140 3.47 -1.27 -14.67
N LEU A 141 2.94 -1.65 -13.51
CA LEU A 141 2.19 -0.75 -12.65
C LEU A 141 2.57 -0.98 -11.19
N THR A 142 2.86 0.10 -10.46
CA THR A 142 2.94 0.11 -9.00
C THR A 142 2.08 1.24 -8.46
N LEU A 143 1.33 0.94 -7.40
CA LEU A 143 0.39 1.85 -6.77
C LEU A 143 0.65 1.86 -5.27
N GLU A 144 1.02 3.02 -4.72
CA GLU A 144 1.06 3.28 -3.28
C GLU A 144 -0.10 4.19 -2.91
N LEU A 145 -1.11 3.64 -2.25
CA LEU A 145 -2.40 4.31 -2.06
C LEU A 145 -2.64 4.68 -0.59
N GLY A 146 -3.87 5.11 -0.28
CA GLY A 146 -4.24 5.54 1.06
C GLY A 146 -4.09 4.46 2.13
N GLY A 147 -4.08 4.91 3.37
CA GLY A 147 -3.96 4.07 4.55
C GLY A 147 -4.89 4.51 5.68
N LYS A 148 -5.09 3.61 6.64
CA LYS A 148 -5.68 3.92 7.95
C LYS A 148 -4.92 3.12 9.00
N SER A 149 -3.61 3.36 9.05
CA SER A 149 -2.65 2.54 9.80
C SER A 149 -3.03 2.48 11.28
N PRO A 150 -3.21 1.27 11.86
CA PRO A 150 -3.50 1.12 13.27
C PRO A 150 -2.24 1.40 14.10
N PHE A 151 -2.42 2.10 15.21
CA PHE A 151 -1.43 2.32 16.25
C PHE A 151 -1.92 1.60 17.51
N ILE A 152 -1.29 0.49 17.87
CA ILE A 152 -1.81 -0.45 18.88
C ILE A 152 -0.98 -0.35 20.16
N VAL A 153 -1.62 0.01 21.28
CA VAL A 153 -0.96 0.18 22.59
C VAL A 153 -1.51 -0.83 23.59
N PHE A 154 -0.63 -1.71 24.09
CA PHE A 154 -0.95 -2.70 25.13
C PHE A 154 -0.76 -2.15 26.54
N ASP A 155 -1.30 -2.87 27.52
CA ASP A 155 -1.22 -2.53 28.95
C ASP A 155 0.21 -2.51 29.50
N ASP A 156 1.09 -3.33 28.93
CA ASP A 156 2.50 -3.44 29.25
C ASP A 156 3.41 -2.54 28.40
N ALA A 157 2.86 -1.68 27.54
CA ALA A 157 3.64 -0.76 26.75
C ALA A 157 4.31 0.31 27.63
N ASP A 158 5.48 0.80 27.22
CA ASP A 158 5.98 2.09 27.68
C ASP A 158 5.02 3.19 27.19
N LEU A 159 4.12 3.61 28.07
CA LEU A 159 3.07 4.58 27.75
C LEU A 159 3.63 5.97 27.43
N ASP A 160 4.77 6.36 27.98
CA ASP A 160 5.35 7.67 27.71
C ASP A 160 5.98 7.70 26.32
N SER A 161 6.76 6.67 25.98
CA SER A 161 7.31 6.51 24.62
C SER A 161 6.20 6.31 23.59
N ALA A 162 5.15 5.54 23.88
CA ALA A 162 4.02 5.35 22.98
C ALA A 162 3.23 6.64 22.74
N VAL A 163 3.13 7.53 23.75
CA VAL A 163 2.50 8.85 23.57
C VAL A 163 3.32 9.74 22.63
N GLU A 164 4.64 9.81 22.79
CA GLU A 164 5.49 10.54 21.82
C GLU A 164 5.42 9.91 20.43
N GLY A 165 5.39 8.58 20.36
CA GLY A 165 5.18 7.85 19.11
C GLY A 165 3.86 8.22 18.41
N VAL A 166 2.75 8.38 19.15
CA VAL A 166 1.49 8.88 18.57
C VAL A 166 1.68 10.29 18.01
N VAL A 167 2.38 11.16 18.73
CA VAL A 167 2.65 12.53 18.27
C VAL A 167 3.41 12.55 16.96
N ASP A 168 4.46 11.74 16.87
CA ASP A 168 5.25 11.55 15.65
C ASP A 168 4.48 10.85 14.53
N ALA A 169 3.42 10.09 14.86
CA ALA A 169 2.60 9.38 13.89
C ALA A 169 1.52 10.25 13.23
N ILE A 170 1.03 11.29 13.91
CA ILE A 170 -0.15 12.04 13.45
C ILE A 170 0.00 13.56 13.44
N TRP A 171 0.92 14.15 14.22
CA TRP A 171 1.10 15.61 14.24
C TRP A 171 2.41 16.06 13.59
N PHE A 172 3.41 15.18 13.49
CA PHE A 172 4.50 15.28 12.50
C PHE A 172 3.87 15.44 11.10
N ASN A 173 4.02 16.53 10.36
CA ASN A 173 3.35 16.78 9.08
C ASN A 173 1.80 16.77 9.12
N GLN A 174 1.21 17.12 10.26
CA GLN A 174 -0.22 17.39 10.43
C GLN A 174 -1.11 16.23 9.94
N GLY A 175 -0.64 14.99 10.08
CA GLY A 175 -1.37 13.78 9.73
C GLY A 175 -1.54 13.57 8.23
N GLN A 176 -0.84 14.37 7.42
CA GLN A 176 -0.79 14.27 5.97
C GLN A 176 0.27 13.22 5.57
N VAL A 177 0.29 12.08 6.26
CA VAL A 177 1.27 11.01 6.05
C VAL A 177 0.51 9.75 5.66
N CYS A 178 0.91 9.09 4.57
CA CYS A 178 0.22 7.89 4.08
C CYS A 178 0.16 6.77 5.14
N CYS A 179 1.20 6.67 5.97
CA CYS A 179 1.29 5.69 7.05
C CYS A 179 0.86 6.22 8.42
N ALA A 180 0.27 7.42 8.51
CA ALA A 180 -0.08 8.05 9.77
C ALA A 180 -0.82 7.09 10.72
N GLY A 181 -0.41 7.06 11.99
CA GLY A 181 -1.04 6.28 13.07
C GLY A 181 -2.41 6.82 13.48
N SER A 182 -3.19 7.30 12.51
CA SER A 182 -4.46 8.01 12.65
C SER A 182 -5.58 7.19 13.27
N ARG A 183 -5.37 5.88 13.48
CA ARG A 183 -6.29 4.96 14.15
C ARG A 183 -5.65 4.35 15.39
N LEU A 184 -5.89 4.95 16.54
CA LEU A 184 -5.35 4.51 17.83
C LEU A 184 -6.23 3.41 18.44
N LEU A 185 -5.62 2.27 18.74
CA LEU A 185 -6.23 1.16 19.48
C LEU A 185 -5.51 1.05 20.82
N VAL A 186 -6.19 1.30 21.94
CA VAL A 186 -5.58 1.23 23.28
C VAL A 186 -6.24 0.14 24.12
N GLN A 187 -5.44 -0.67 24.80
CA GLN A 187 -5.98 -1.69 25.68
C GLN A 187 -6.71 -1.06 26.87
N ALA A 188 -7.90 -1.57 27.19
CA ALA A 188 -8.83 -0.94 28.13
C ALA A 188 -8.22 -0.67 29.51
N GLY A 189 -7.31 -1.52 29.99
CA GLY A 189 -6.67 -1.37 31.30
C GLY A 189 -5.79 -0.12 31.46
N VAL A 190 -5.29 0.45 30.36
CA VAL A 190 -4.43 1.65 30.37
C VAL A 190 -5.01 2.85 29.63
N ALA A 191 -6.20 2.69 29.03
CA ALA A 191 -6.80 3.68 28.14
C ALA A 191 -6.92 5.08 28.78
N ASP A 192 -7.50 5.21 29.98
CA ASP A 192 -7.70 6.51 30.62
C ASP A 192 -6.37 7.20 30.97
N LYS A 193 -5.39 6.43 31.46
CA LYS A 193 -4.04 6.92 31.76
C LYS A 193 -3.34 7.38 30.47
N PHE A 194 -3.44 6.60 29.40
CA PHE A 194 -2.86 6.91 28.11
C PHE A 194 -3.48 8.17 27.50
N TYR A 195 -4.81 8.27 27.45
CA TYR A 195 -5.50 9.45 26.94
C TYR A 195 -5.17 10.72 27.73
N SER A 196 -5.06 10.61 29.06
CA SER A 196 -4.67 11.75 29.89
C SER A 196 -3.26 12.25 29.56
N LYS A 197 -2.29 11.33 29.41
CA LYS A 197 -0.93 11.68 28.96
C LYS A 197 -0.93 12.28 27.56
N LEU A 198 -1.66 11.68 26.63
CA LEU A 198 -1.76 12.13 25.25
C LEU A 198 -2.35 13.55 25.14
N VAL A 199 -3.47 13.82 25.81
CA VAL A 199 -4.09 15.16 25.83
C VAL A 199 -3.15 16.20 26.44
N ASN A 200 -2.44 15.85 27.53
CA ASN A 200 -1.44 16.75 28.12
C ASN A 200 -0.27 17.01 27.17
N ARG A 201 0.14 16.01 26.39
CA ARG A 201 1.19 16.16 25.40
C ARG A 201 0.75 16.98 24.18
N MET A 202 -0.49 16.80 23.73
CA MET A 202 -1.09 17.59 22.63
C MET A 202 -1.09 19.08 22.94
N LYS A 203 -1.35 19.49 24.19
CA LYS A 203 -1.31 20.90 24.63
C LYS A 203 0.07 21.57 24.48
N LYS A 204 1.14 20.78 24.37
CA LYS A 204 2.51 21.28 24.22
C LYS A 204 2.92 21.47 22.76
N LEU A 205 2.07 21.11 21.79
CA LEU A 205 2.36 21.28 20.37
C LEU A 205 2.24 22.76 19.99
N ARG A 206 3.33 23.29 19.42
CA ARG A 206 3.40 24.66 18.90
C ARG A 206 2.90 24.68 17.47
N ILE A 207 1.93 25.55 17.20
CA ILE A 207 1.31 25.73 15.88
C ILE A 207 1.63 27.13 15.42
N GLY A 208 2.11 27.28 14.19
CA GLY A 208 2.57 28.58 13.73
C GLY A 208 3.24 28.55 12.38
N ASP A 209 3.98 29.63 12.12
CA ASP A 209 4.74 29.81 10.88
C ASP A 209 5.64 28.59 10.62
N PRO A 210 5.44 27.86 9.50
CA PRO A 210 6.24 26.68 9.19
C PRO A 210 7.73 26.99 8.98
N LEU A 211 8.14 28.25 8.82
CA LEU A 211 9.54 28.67 8.73
C LEU A 211 10.23 28.84 10.09
N ASP A 212 9.47 28.95 11.18
CA ASP A 212 10.04 28.90 12.52
C ASP A 212 10.39 27.44 12.89
N LYS A 213 11.66 27.20 13.18
CA LYS A 213 12.20 25.88 13.58
C LYS A 213 11.59 25.37 14.88
N SER A 214 11.04 26.27 15.69
CA SER A 214 10.36 25.94 16.93
C SER A 214 8.96 25.35 16.68
N ILE A 215 8.36 25.53 15.51
CA ILE A 215 7.00 25.05 15.27
C ILE A 215 6.95 23.53 15.08
N ASP A 216 5.97 22.91 15.74
CA ASP A 216 5.69 21.48 15.66
C ASP A 216 4.66 21.17 14.56
N MET A 217 3.67 22.04 14.37
CA MET A 217 2.65 21.90 13.34
C MET A 217 2.49 23.16 12.50
N GLY A 218 2.62 22.98 11.18
CA GLY A 218 2.48 24.06 10.21
C GLY A 218 1.06 24.14 9.64
N ALA A 219 0.94 24.87 8.54
CA ALA A 219 -0.30 24.95 7.78
C ALA A 219 -0.63 23.62 7.07
N ILE A 220 -1.92 23.32 6.97
CA ILE A 220 -2.50 22.35 6.05
C ILE A 220 -2.20 22.80 4.61
N ASN A 221 -1.91 21.84 3.73
CA ASN A 221 -1.41 22.12 2.37
C ASN A 221 -2.31 23.08 1.55
N SER A 222 -3.63 23.05 1.73
CA SER A 222 -4.54 23.91 0.98
C SER A 222 -5.88 24.12 1.69
N GLN A 223 -6.62 25.16 1.29
CA GLN A 223 -7.99 25.41 1.73
C GLN A 223 -8.90 24.20 1.48
N ALA A 224 -8.82 23.60 0.28
CA ALA A 224 -9.63 22.43 -0.06
C ALA A 224 -9.36 21.24 0.88
N GLN A 225 -8.12 21.05 1.31
CA GLN A 225 -7.77 20.01 2.27
C GLN A 225 -8.29 20.35 3.68
N LEU A 226 -8.20 21.62 4.10
CA LEU A 226 -8.77 22.08 5.36
C LEU A 226 -10.30 21.89 5.39
N ASP A 227 -10.99 22.21 4.30
CA ASP A 227 -12.44 22.03 4.17
C ASP A 227 -12.83 20.56 4.19
N ARG A 228 -12.05 19.68 3.55
CA ARG A 228 -12.24 18.22 3.64
C ARG A 228 -12.13 17.74 5.08
N ILE A 229 -11.12 18.17 5.83
CA ILE A 229 -10.94 17.81 7.24
C ILE A 229 -12.18 18.26 8.04
N LYS A 230 -12.58 19.53 7.92
CA LYS A 230 -13.76 20.08 8.61
C LYS A 230 -15.05 19.33 8.24
N SER A 231 -15.23 19.00 6.96
CA SER A 231 -16.39 18.25 6.48
C SER A 231 -16.46 16.85 7.09
N MET A 232 -15.34 16.13 7.16
CA MET A 232 -15.32 14.81 7.79
C MET A 232 -15.63 14.86 9.30
N LEU A 233 -15.26 15.96 9.97
CA LEU A 233 -15.53 16.16 11.39
C LEU A 233 -16.97 16.60 11.70
N SER A 234 -17.70 17.13 10.71
CA SER A 234 -19.01 17.77 10.90
C SER A 234 -20.09 16.85 11.45
N SER A 235 -20.01 15.54 11.19
CA SER A 235 -20.93 14.53 11.69
C SER A 235 -20.56 13.98 13.07
N CYS A 236 -19.41 14.38 13.63
CA CYS A 236 -18.94 13.88 14.91
C CYS A 236 -19.57 14.66 16.07
N ALA A 237 -20.10 13.95 17.06
CA ALA A 237 -20.65 14.58 18.26
C ALA A 237 -19.56 15.38 19.00
N PRO A 238 -19.78 16.67 19.33
CA PRO A 238 -18.77 17.50 19.98
C PRO A 238 -18.20 16.92 21.28
N SER A 239 -18.99 16.14 22.01
CA SER A 239 -18.58 15.47 23.26
C SER A 239 -17.48 14.41 23.08
N LYS A 240 -17.28 13.88 21.86
CA LYS A 240 -16.21 12.92 21.55
C LYS A 240 -14.91 13.60 21.12
N ILE A 241 -14.98 14.87 20.73
CA ILE A 241 -13.87 15.64 20.19
C ILE A 241 -13.10 16.28 21.35
N THR A 242 -11.79 16.09 21.35
CA THR A 242 -10.86 16.76 22.26
C THR A 242 -9.81 17.46 21.43
N THR A 243 -9.81 18.78 21.44
CA THR A 243 -8.79 19.62 20.82
C THR A 243 -7.85 20.16 21.89
N ALA A 244 -6.58 20.34 21.54
CA ALA A 244 -5.66 21.08 22.40
C ALA A 244 -6.08 22.56 22.48
N GLU A 245 -6.09 23.13 23.68
CA GLU A 245 -6.11 24.59 23.85
C GLU A 245 -4.75 25.11 23.39
N THR A 246 -4.71 25.73 22.22
CA THR A 246 -3.48 26.20 21.58
C THR A 246 -3.77 27.49 20.83
N THR A 247 -2.77 28.38 20.80
CA THR A 247 -2.86 29.61 20.01
C THR A 247 -2.72 29.25 18.55
N MET A 248 -3.76 29.56 17.78
CA MET A 248 -3.79 29.34 16.33
C MET A 248 -3.43 30.65 15.63
N PRO A 249 -2.63 30.64 14.55
CA PRO A 249 -2.46 31.80 13.70
C PRO A 249 -3.80 32.26 13.09
N ASP A 250 -3.99 33.57 12.97
CA ASP A 250 -5.21 34.18 12.41
C ASP A 250 -5.29 34.08 10.88
N ASP A 251 -4.15 34.00 10.21
CA ASP A 251 -4.02 33.92 8.76
C ASP A 251 -3.35 32.61 8.32
N GLY A 252 -3.85 32.01 7.24
CA GLY A 252 -3.41 30.73 6.70
C GLY A 252 -4.30 29.53 7.04
N TYR A 253 -3.91 28.35 6.56
CA TYR A 253 -4.73 27.14 6.68
C TYR A 253 -4.29 26.31 7.89
N TYR A 254 -4.85 26.57 9.06
CA TYR A 254 -4.47 25.81 10.26
C TYR A 254 -5.64 25.01 10.82
N HIS A 255 -5.32 23.84 11.39
CA HIS A 255 -6.26 22.99 12.11
C HIS A 255 -5.62 22.49 13.42
N PRO A 256 -6.32 22.56 14.56
CA PRO A 256 -5.74 22.16 15.83
C PRO A 256 -5.52 20.63 15.90
N PRO A 257 -4.55 20.16 16.70
CA PRO A 257 -4.44 18.77 17.10
C PRO A 257 -5.76 18.26 17.66
N THR A 258 -6.31 17.21 17.07
CA THR A 258 -7.64 16.72 17.43
C THR A 258 -7.60 15.23 17.75
N LEU A 259 -8.14 14.85 18.91
CA LEU A 259 -8.36 13.47 19.33
C LEU A 259 -9.86 13.22 19.41
N ILE A 260 -10.34 12.17 18.75
CA ILE A 260 -11.73 11.74 18.80
C ILE A 260 -11.78 10.37 19.48
N ARG A 261 -12.42 10.30 20.65
CA ARG A 261 -12.42 9.09 21.48
C ARG A 261 -13.68 8.26 21.29
N ASN A 262 -13.56 6.97 21.59
CA ASN A 262 -14.67 6.01 21.63
C ASN A 262 -15.45 6.01 20.31
N VAL A 263 -14.71 5.91 19.21
CA VAL A 263 -15.27 5.79 17.87
C VAL A 263 -15.54 4.32 17.59
N GLU A 264 -16.75 4.03 17.11
CA GLU A 264 -17.17 2.66 16.79
C GLU A 264 -16.39 2.13 15.59
N ALA A 265 -16.12 0.82 15.58
CA ALA A 265 -15.32 0.22 14.52
C ALA A 265 -15.96 0.38 13.12
N SER A 266 -17.28 0.51 13.02
CA SER A 266 -18.01 0.72 11.76
C SER A 266 -18.14 2.19 11.35
N ASP A 267 -17.71 3.13 12.19
CA ASP A 267 -17.80 4.56 11.89
C ASP A 267 -16.88 4.94 10.71
N THR A 268 -17.36 5.83 9.84
CA THR A 268 -16.59 6.38 8.72
C THR A 268 -15.23 6.91 9.17
N LEU A 269 -15.13 7.55 10.33
CA LEU A 269 -13.87 8.09 10.85
C LEU A 269 -12.84 7.01 11.21
N MET A 270 -13.29 5.79 11.52
CA MET A 270 -12.43 4.63 11.77
C MET A 270 -12.05 3.87 10.48
N GLN A 271 -12.83 4.04 9.42
CA GLN A 271 -12.67 3.32 8.15
C GLN A 271 -11.95 4.14 7.08
N GLU A 272 -12.20 5.45 7.04
CA GLU A 272 -11.76 6.36 6.00
C GLU A 272 -10.58 7.24 6.44
N GLU A 273 -9.74 7.59 5.47
CA GLU A 273 -8.60 8.47 5.66
C GLU A 273 -9.04 9.94 5.76
N ILE A 274 -8.68 10.58 6.87
CA ILE A 274 -8.97 12.00 7.13
C ILE A 274 -7.91 12.89 6.48
N PHE A 275 -6.64 12.44 6.55
CA PHE A 275 -5.48 13.14 6.00
C PHE A 275 -5.31 14.57 6.55
N GLY A 276 -5.32 14.65 7.88
CA GLY A 276 -5.21 15.88 8.66
C GLY A 276 -4.82 15.54 10.11
N PRO A 277 -4.64 16.54 10.98
CA PRO A 277 -4.08 16.36 12.32
C PRO A 277 -5.11 15.81 13.32
N VAL A 278 -5.81 14.74 12.91
CA VAL A 278 -6.94 14.12 13.60
C VAL A 278 -6.63 12.66 13.88
N LEU A 279 -6.62 12.31 15.16
CA LEU A 279 -6.49 10.97 15.67
C LEU A 279 -7.86 10.45 16.09
N VAL A 280 -8.25 9.26 15.61
CA VAL A 280 -9.45 8.57 16.08
C VAL A 280 -9.03 7.40 16.97
N SER A 281 -9.74 7.19 18.06
CA SER A 281 -9.41 6.13 19.01
C SER A 281 -10.58 5.23 19.36
N THR A 282 -10.25 3.97 19.59
CA THR A 282 -11.13 2.99 20.22
C THR A 282 -10.31 2.12 21.17
N THR A 283 -11.00 1.36 22.02
CA THR A 283 -10.35 0.46 22.97
C THR A 283 -10.48 -1.00 22.54
N PHE A 284 -9.64 -1.85 23.10
CA PHE A 284 -9.76 -3.31 22.99
C PHE A 284 -9.44 -3.96 24.34
N ARG A 285 -9.84 -5.22 24.53
CA ARG A 285 -9.63 -5.98 25.76
C ARG A 285 -8.59 -7.09 25.60
N THR A 286 -8.49 -7.67 24.40
CA THR A 286 -7.59 -8.80 24.15
C THR A 286 -6.72 -8.58 22.90
N PRO A 287 -5.54 -9.22 22.81
CA PRO A 287 -4.71 -9.15 21.59
C PRO A 287 -5.44 -9.60 20.32
N SER A 288 -6.30 -10.63 20.43
CA SER A 288 -7.09 -11.13 19.29
C SER A 288 -8.12 -10.11 18.81
N GLU A 289 -8.74 -9.37 19.73
CA GLU A 289 -9.64 -8.26 19.40
C GLU A 289 -8.88 -7.10 18.75
N ALA A 290 -7.69 -6.76 19.25
CA ALA A 290 -6.83 -5.75 18.63
C ALA A 290 -6.52 -6.09 17.16
N VAL A 291 -6.15 -7.35 16.88
CA VAL A 291 -5.91 -7.85 15.51
C VAL A 291 -7.18 -7.74 14.65
N ALA A 292 -8.34 -8.14 15.18
CA ALA A 292 -9.60 -8.05 14.46
C ALA A 292 -9.96 -6.60 14.11
N LEU A 293 -9.83 -5.68 15.08
CA LEU A 293 -10.06 -4.26 14.88
C LEU A 293 -9.06 -3.68 13.86
N ALA A 294 -7.76 -3.87 14.07
CA ALA A 294 -6.69 -3.38 13.20
C ALA A 294 -6.88 -3.80 11.74
N ASN A 295 -7.30 -5.05 11.51
CA ASN A 295 -7.54 -5.58 10.18
C ASN A 295 -8.91 -5.22 9.59
N ASN A 296 -9.84 -4.72 10.40
CA ASN A 296 -11.17 -4.27 9.98
C ASN A 296 -11.10 -2.89 9.32
N THR A 297 -10.53 -2.88 8.13
CA THR A 297 -10.47 -1.76 7.18
C THR A 297 -10.24 -2.37 5.80
N ARG A 298 -10.48 -1.63 4.72
CA ARG A 298 -10.08 -2.06 3.38
C ARG A 298 -8.58 -1.86 3.09
N TYR A 299 -7.91 -1.07 3.91
CA TYR A 299 -6.49 -0.72 3.79
C TYR A 299 -5.56 -1.77 4.41
N GLY A 300 -4.26 -1.63 4.14
CA GLY A 300 -3.21 -2.51 4.65
C GLY A 300 -1.81 -1.99 4.33
N LEU A 301 -1.50 -0.75 4.72
CA LEU A 301 -0.24 -0.08 4.41
C LEU A 301 0.82 -0.29 5.51
N ALA A 302 0.65 0.37 6.66
CA ALA A 302 1.53 0.23 7.81
C ALA A 302 0.74 -0.07 9.09
N ALA A 303 1.44 -0.49 10.14
CA ALA A 303 0.92 -0.62 11.49
C ALA A 303 2.03 -0.38 12.52
N SER A 304 1.65 0.03 13.72
CA SER A 304 2.57 0.18 14.86
C SER A 304 2.04 -0.61 16.06
N VAL A 305 2.93 -1.32 16.74
CA VAL A 305 2.62 -2.19 17.90
C VAL A 305 3.51 -1.79 19.06
N TRP A 306 2.90 -1.49 20.22
CA TRP A 306 3.60 -1.07 21.44
C TRP A 306 3.35 -2.04 22.58
N SER A 307 4.41 -2.69 23.05
CA SER A 307 4.43 -3.63 24.17
C SER A 307 5.88 -3.87 24.62
N GLU A 308 6.14 -3.92 25.92
CA GLU A 308 7.46 -4.32 26.44
C GLU A 308 7.66 -5.84 26.43
N ASN A 309 6.61 -6.62 26.14
CA ASN A 309 6.71 -8.06 25.98
C ASN A 309 7.01 -8.47 24.53
N ILE A 310 8.24 -8.96 24.32
CA ILE A 310 8.71 -9.42 23.01
C ILE A 310 7.82 -10.50 22.36
N ASN A 311 7.26 -11.42 23.16
CA ASN A 311 6.40 -12.48 22.63
C ASN A 311 5.08 -11.92 22.12
N LEU A 312 4.53 -10.93 22.83
CA LEU A 312 3.30 -10.27 22.43
C LEU A 312 3.52 -9.44 21.17
N ALA A 313 4.55 -8.59 21.16
CA ALA A 313 4.88 -7.75 20.01
C ALA A 313 5.15 -8.58 18.74
N LEU A 314 6.08 -9.54 18.82
CA LEU A 314 6.44 -10.38 17.67
C LEU A 314 5.35 -11.40 17.30
N GLY A 315 4.54 -11.83 18.27
CA GLY A 315 3.41 -12.73 18.01
C GLY A 315 2.21 -12.04 17.37
N MET A 316 2.16 -10.71 17.40
CA MET A 316 1.06 -9.91 16.85
C MET A 316 1.40 -9.32 15.49
N ALA A 317 2.64 -8.84 15.29
CA ALA A 317 3.09 -8.26 14.03
C ALA A 317 2.72 -9.08 12.78
N PRO A 318 2.96 -10.42 12.69
CA PRO A 318 2.61 -11.22 11.51
C PRO A 318 1.10 -11.44 11.32
N LYS A 319 0.26 -11.11 12.31
CA LYS A 319 -1.20 -11.21 12.21
C LYS A 319 -1.85 -9.94 11.65
N LEU A 320 -1.10 -8.84 11.58
CA LEU A 320 -1.56 -7.58 11.02
C LEU A 320 -1.43 -7.62 9.49
N LYS A 321 -2.52 -7.30 8.79
CA LYS A 321 -2.58 -7.24 7.33
C LYS A 321 -2.06 -5.89 6.85
N ALA A 322 -0.76 -5.69 7.00
CA ALA A 322 -0.03 -4.49 6.60
C ALA A 322 1.22 -4.87 5.80
N GLY A 323 1.71 -3.94 4.98
CA GLY A 323 2.98 -4.12 4.29
C GLY A 323 4.20 -3.85 5.17
N VAL A 324 4.04 -2.99 6.18
CA VAL A 324 5.06 -2.65 7.17
C VAL A 324 4.46 -2.70 8.58
N VAL A 325 5.20 -3.27 9.53
CA VAL A 325 4.83 -3.25 10.95
C VAL A 325 6.04 -2.80 11.76
N TRP A 326 5.86 -1.74 12.54
CA TRP A 326 6.87 -1.25 13.48
C TRP A 326 6.54 -1.73 14.90
N VAL A 327 7.56 -2.18 15.63
CA VAL A 327 7.45 -2.56 17.05
C VAL A 327 8.13 -1.47 17.87
N ASN A 328 7.42 -0.95 18.88
CA ASN A 328 7.85 0.11 19.78
C ASN A 328 8.41 1.35 19.04
N GLY A 329 7.74 1.70 17.95
CA GLY A 329 8.11 2.81 17.08
C GLY A 329 7.12 2.99 15.93
N THR A 330 7.30 4.03 15.13
CA THR A 330 6.47 4.33 13.96
C THR A 330 7.25 5.19 12.99
N ASN A 331 6.85 5.20 11.70
CA ASN A 331 7.44 6.06 10.67
C ASN A 331 8.96 5.87 10.50
N PHE A 332 9.47 4.65 10.75
CA PHE A 332 10.87 4.32 10.44
C PHE A 332 11.00 3.97 8.97
N PHE A 333 11.77 4.79 8.25
CA PHE A 333 12.05 4.65 6.83
C PHE A 333 13.56 4.57 6.59
N ASP A 334 13.98 3.63 5.74
CA ASP A 334 15.32 3.60 5.17
C ASP A 334 15.21 3.17 3.71
N ALA A 335 16.14 3.65 2.88
CA ALA A 335 16.17 3.31 1.46
C ALA A 335 16.33 1.81 1.18
N ALA A 336 16.88 1.04 2.13
CA ALA A 336 17.05 -0.40 2.03
C ALA A 336 15.82 -1.21 2.45
N ALA A 337 14.82 -0.61 3.09
CA ALA A 337 13.63 -1.30 3.57
C ALA A 337 12.47 -1.13 2.60
N GLY A 338 12.05 -2.22 1.95
CA GLY A 338 10.90 -2.20 1.04
C GLY A 338 9.60 -1.80 1.74
N PHE A 339 9.04 -0.67 1.34
CA PHE A 339 7.75 -0.14 1.81
C PHE A 339 6.67 -0.35 0.75
N GLY A 340 5.46 -0.73 1.15
CA GLY A 340 4.31 -0.61 0.24
C GLY A 340 3.06 -1.35 0.68
N GLY A 341 1.94 -1.02 0.04
CA GLY A 341 0.61 -1.48 0.46
C GLY A 341 0.26 -2.95 0.19
N THR A 342 -0.81 -3.39 0.85
CA THR A 342 -1.62 -4.57 0.50
C THR A 342 -3.10 -4.16 0.46
N LYS A 343 -3.99 -5.04 -0.03
CA LYS A 343 -5.44 -4.78 -0.13
C LYS A 343 -5.68 -3.51 -0.98
N GLU A 344 -6.46 -2.54 -0.48
CA GLU A 344 -6.72 -1.29 -1.19
C GLU A 344 -5.68 -0.19 -0.97
N SER A 345 -4.62 -0.47 -0.19
CA SER A 345 -3.44 0.41 -0.11
C SER A 345 -2.50 0.24 -1.30
N GLY A 346 -2.84 -0.62 -2.27
CA GLY A 346 -2.12 -0.78 -3.52
C GLY A 346 -1.21 -2.01 -3.56
N PHE A 347 -0.21 -1.97 -4.43
CA PHE A 347 0.70 -3.07 -4.71
C PHE A 347 2.00 -2.58 -5.36
N GLY A 348 3.06 -3.37 -5.18
CA GLY A 348 4.44 -2.93 -5.41
C GLY A 348 5.16 -2.69 -4.09
N ARG A 349 6.46 -2.45 -4.17
CA ARG A 349 7.27 -1.99 -3.06
C ARG A 349 8.22 -0.90 -3.57
N GLU A 350 8.54 0.05 -2.70
CA GLU A 350 9.52 1.11 -2.93
C GLU A 350 10.63 1.00 -1.88
N GLY A 351 11.89 1.11 -2.30
CA GLY A 351 13.04 0.81 -1.44
C GLY A 351 13.44 -0.67 -1.43
N GLY A 352 14.67 -0.93 -0.98
CA GLY A 352 15.27 -2.26 -0.91
C GLY A 352 15.49 -2.92 -2.27
N TRP A 353 15.99 -4.16 -2.24
CA TRP A 353 16.11 -5.00 -3.43
C TRP A 353 14.73 -5.34 -4.01
N GLU A 354 13.73 -5.45 -3.14
CA GLU A 354 12.34 -5.74 -3.46
C GLU A 354 11.75 -4.69 -4.40
N GLY A 355 12.04 -3.40 -4.17
CA GLY A 355 11.56 -2.31 -5.00
C GLY A 355 12.21 -2.23 -6.38
N LEU A 356 13.47 -2.67 -6.51
CA LEU A 356 14.18 -2.69 -7.80
C LEU A 356 13.51 -3.62 -8.81
N MET A 357 12.92 -4.72 -8.33
CA MET A 357 12.25 -5.70 -9.18
C MET A 357 11.05 -5.09 -9.94
N ALA A 358 10.46 -4.02 -9.41
CA ALA A 358 9.36 -3.30 -10.06
C ALA A 358 9.81 -2.41 -11.23
N TYR A 359 11.12 -2.16 -11.37
CA TYR A 359 11.76 -1.32 -12.38
C TYR A 359 12.58 -2.13 -13.39
N THR A 360 12.48 -3.45 -13.38
CA THR A 360 13.15 -4.35 -14.34
C THR A 360 12.18 -5.37 -14.93
N ARG A 361 12.56 -5.94 -16.08
CA ARG A 361 11.91 -7.09 -16.71
C ARG A 361 12.93 -8.19 -17.04
N PRO A 362 12.50 -9.45 -17.21
CA PRO A 362 13.41 -10.50 -17.67
C PRO A 362 13.95 -10.18 -19.06
N VAL A 363 15.24 -10.45 -19.30
CA VAL A 363 15.87 -10.33 -20.63
C VAL A 363 15.23 -11.30 -21.62
N ASN A 364 14.98 -12.53 -21.18
CA ASN A 364 14.33 -13.56 -21.98
C ASN A 364 12.86 -13.67 -21.59
N VAL A 365 11.97 -13.22 -22.46
CA VAL A 365 10.51 -13.38 -22.30
C VAL A 365 10.07 -14.62 -23.08
N PRO A 366 9.54 -15.67 -22.41
CA PRO A 366 9.01 -16.83 -23.10
C PRO A 366 7.85 -16.44 -24.02
N LYS A 367 7.79 -17.03 -25.21
CA LYS A 367 6.67 -16.83 -26.14
C LYS A 367 5.43 -17.55 -25.59
N GLU A 368 4.30 -16.83 -25.52
CA GLU A 368 3.01 -17.47 -25.20
C GLU A 368 2.70 -18.57 -26.23
N PRO A 369 2.29 -19.77 -25.79
CA PRO A 369 1.85 -20.83 -26.69
C PRO A 369 0.69 -20.37 -27.57
N ALA A 370 0.60 -20.91 -28.80
CA ALA A 370 -0.50 -20.62 -29.70
C ALA A 370 -1.84 -21.08 -29.11
N ASP A 371 -2.92 -20.35 -29.41
CA ASP A 371 -4.28 -20.77 -29.06
C ASP A 371 -4.76 -21.90 -30.00
N TYR A 372 -5.02 -23.07 -29.43
CA TYR A 372 -5.50 -24.27 -30.14
C TYR A 372 -7.03 -24.44 -30.09
N SER A 373 -7.78 -23.45 -29.59
CA SER A 373 -9.24 -23.49 -29.41
C SER A 373 -10.04 -23.60 -30.71
N THR A 374 -9.42 -23.39 -31.87
CA THR A 374 -10.06 -23.33 -33.21
C THR A 374 -10.33 -24.69 -33.86
N LYS A 375 -9.82 -25.80 -33.30
CA LYS A 375 -10.12 -27.15 -33.82
C LYS A 375 -11.53 -27.58 -33.42
N LYS A 376 -12.50 -27.37 -34.31
CA LYS A 376 -13.87 -27.89 -34.16
C LYS A 376 -13.85 -29.41 -34.33
N THR A 377 -14.10 -30.14 -33.26
CA THR A 377 -14.40 -31.58 -33.31
C THR A 377 -15.91 -31.76 -33.45
N THR A 378 -16.35 -32.57 -34.41
CA THR A 378 -17.75 -32.98 -34.53
C THR A 378 -17.97 -34.16 -33.58
N PRO A 379 -18.71 -33.99 -32.46
CA PRO A 379 -18.84 -35.07 -31.48
C PRO A 379 -19.66 -36.22 -32.07
N ASN A 380 -19.14 -37.44 -32.02
CA ASN A 380 -19.88 -38.66 -32.40
C ASN A 380 -19.97 -39.55 -31.15
N ARG A 381 -21.13 -39.57 -30.49
CA ARG A 381 -21.31 -40.30 -29.23
C ARG A 381 -21.90 -41.69 -29.47
N ALA A 382 -21.23 -42.72 -28.97
CA ALA A 382 -21.88 -43.98 -28.58
C ALA A 382 -22.36 -43.85 -27.13
N ALA A 383 -23.67 -44.04 -26.87
CA ALA A 383 -24.34 -43.65 -25.62
C ALA A 383 -24.05 -44.52 -24.38
N SER A 384 -23.13 -45.49 -24.43
CA SER A 384 -23.04 -46.58 -23.44
C SER A 384 -22.04 -46.39 -22.29
N ILE A 385 -21.15 -45.39 -22.31
CA ILE A 385 -20.11 -45.21 -21.28
C ILE A 385 -20.23 -43.83 -20.61
N ASN A 386 -20.23 -43.79 -19.27
CA ASN A 386 -20.18 -42.55 -18.50
C ASN A 386 -18.75 -41.99 -18.47
N ARG A 387 -18.48 -41.00 -19.33
CA ARG A 387 -17.23 -40.23 -19.38
C ARG A 387 -17.46 -38.75 -19.05
N THR A 388 -18.39 -38.50 -18.14
CA THR A 388 -18.77 -37.17 -17.70
C THR A 388 -17.96 -36.75 -16.47
N TYR A 389 -17.04 -35.82 -16.67
CA TYR A 389 -16.23 -35.24 -15.61
C TYR A 389 -17.02 -34.23 -14.77
N LYS A 390 -16.45 -33.89 -13.62
CA LYS A 390 -17.03 -33.00 -12.62
C LYS A 390 -16.00 -31.94 -12.22
N ASN A 391 -16.47 -30.84 -11.64
CA ASN A 391 -15.60 -29.86 -10.99
C ASN A 391 -14.95 -30.48 -9.76
N TYR A 392 -13.78 -29.98 -9.34
CA TYR A 392 -13.17 -30.34 -8.05
C TYR A 392 -13.13 -29.11 -7.14
N VAL A 393 -13.95 -29.11 -6.10
CA VAL A 393 -14.12 -27.96 -5.21
C VAL A 393 -14.22 -28.44 -3.77
N GLY A 394 -13.42 -27.85 -2.88
CA GLY A 394 -13.45 -28.16 -1.45
C GLY A 394 -13.11 -29.62 -1.13
N GLY A 395 -12.15 -30.21 -1.85
CA GLY A 395 -11.67 -31.57 -1.59
C GLY A 395 -12.51 -32.70 -2.21
N LYS A 396 -13.51 -32.39 -3.05
CA LYS A 396 -14.40 -33.40 -3.64
C LYS A 396 -14.86 -33.04 -5.05
N GLN A 397 -15.31 -34.06 -5.79
CA GLN A 397 -15.93 -33.86 -7.11
C GLN A 397 -17.38 -33.38 -6.98
N LEU A 398 -17.75 -32.34 -7.75
CA LEU A 398 -19.10 -31.74 -7.77
C LEU A 398 -19.58 -31.51 -9.20
N ARG A 399 -20.88 -31.73 -9.45
CA ARG A 399 -21.51 -31.36 -10.72
C ARG A 399 -21.44 -29.83 -10.91
N PRO A 400 -21.34 -29.34 -12.15
CA PRO A 400 -21.48 -27.90 -12.40
C PRO A 400 -22.87 -27.45 -11.97
N ASP A 401 -22.95 -26.31 -11.31
CA ASP A 401 -24.20 -25.73 -10.80
C ASP A 401 -25.26 -25.57 -11.91
N GLY A 402 -24.83 -25.14 -13.09
CA GLY A 402 -25.71 -25.03 -14.26
C GLY A 402 -26.14 -26.36 -14.89
N GLY A 403 -25.59 -27.49 -14.46
CA GLY A 403 -25.90 -28.83 -14.99
C GLY A 403 -25.36 -29.13 -16.39
N TYR A 404 -24.80 -28.14 -17.09
CA TYR A 404 -24.33 -28.30 -18.47
C TYR A 404 -22.90 -28.82 -18.58
N THR A 405 -22.66 -29.56 -19.65
CA THR A 405 -21.34 -30.06 -20.03
C THR A 405 -21.09 -29.75 -21.51
N LYS A 406 -19.81 -29.64 -21.89
CA LYS A 406 -19.34 -29.52 -23.26
C LYS A 406 -18.68 -30.82 -23.67
N GLN A 407 -19.03 -31.33 -24.84
CA GLN A 407 -18.34 -32.49 -25.41
C GLN A 407 -17.00 -32.08 -25.98
N ILE A 408 -15.96 -32.86 -25.68
CA ILE A 408 -14.65 -32.75 -26.30
C ILE A 408 -14.26 -34.12 -26.87
N SER A 409 -13.50 -34.11 -27.94
CA SER A 409 -12.96 -35.31 -28.57
C SER A 409 -11.44 -35.28 -28.58
N ASP A 410 -10.82 -36.46 -28.59
CA ASP A 410 -9.40 -36.57 -28.91
C ASP A 410 -9.09 -36.13 -30.35
N SER A 411 -7.80 -36.02 -30.69
CA SER A 411 -7.35 -35.60 -32.04
C SER A 411 -7.81 -36.52 -33.17
N SER A 412 -8.17 -37.76 -32.86
CA SER A 412 -8.66 -38.76 -33.82
C SER A 412 -10.19 -38.87 -33.87
N ASN A 413 -10.90 -38.10 -33.05
CA ASN A 413 -12.34 -38.23 -32.78
C ASN A 413 -12.77 -39.64 -32.29
N ALA A 414 -11.85 -40.44 -31.74
CA ALA A 414 -12.12 -41.82 -31.33
C ALA A 414 -12.76 -41.91 -29.94
N ALA A 415 -12.37 -41.03 -29.02
CA ALA A 415 -13.00 -40.87 -27.71
C ALA A 415 -13.70 -39.52 -27.58
N THR A 416 -14.88 -39.55 -26.95
CA THR A 416 -15.64 -38.36 -26.53
C THR A 416 -15.73 -38.31 -25.00
N TYR A 417 -15.62 -37.10 -24.45
CA TYR A 417 -15.71 -36.81 -23.01
C TYR A 417 -16.65 -35.62 -22.79
N ASP A 418 -17.41 -35.64 -21.69
CA ASP A 418 -18.22 -34.50 -21.30
C ASP A 418 -17.51 -33.74 -20.17
N ILE A 419 -17.16 -32.47 -20.41
CA ILE A 419 -16.47 -31.59 -19.45
C ILE A 419 -17.47 -30.58 -18.88
N PRO A 420 -17.47 -30.34 -17.56
CA PRO A 420 -18.39 -29.38 -16.95
C PRO A 420 -18.19 -27.96 -17.49
N ILE A 421 -19.30 -27.27 -17.77
CA ILE A 421 -19.30 -25.83 -18.07
C ILE A 421 -19.60 -25.10 -16.76
N SER A 422 -18.56 -24.58 -16.11
CA SER A 422 -18.68 -23.87 -14.83
C SER A 422 -19.24 -22.47 -15.00
N ASN A 423 -20.03 -22.02 -14.02
CA ASN A 423 -20.62 -20.69 -13.99
C ASN A 423 -20.10 -19.84 -12.80
N ARG A 424 -20.67 -18.65 -12.62
CA ARG A 424 -20.33 -17.75 -11.51
C ARG A 424 -20.60 -18.35 -10.12
N LYS A 425 -21.60 -19.23 -9.98
CA LYS A 425 -21.93 -19.89 -8.72
C LYS A 425 -20.91 -20.98 -8.38
N ASP A 426 -20.46 -21.76 -9.35
CA ASP A 426 -19.34 -22.69 -9.16
C ASP A 426 -18.08 -21.97 -8.66
N LEU A 427 -17.74 -20.85 -9.30
CA LEU A 427 -16.62 -20.00 -8.88
C LEU A 427 -16.81 -19.48 -7.45
N ARG A 428 -18.00 -18.98 -7.11
CA ARG A 428 -18.30 -18.51 -5.75
C ARG A 428 -18.09 -19.63 -4.72
N ASN A 429 -18.62 -20.83 -4.99
CA ASN A 429 -18.46 -21.98 -4.10
C ASN A 429 -16.98 -22.36 -3.95
N ALA A 430 -16.18 -22.27 -5.02
CA ALA A 430 -14.73 -22.50 -4.98
C ALA A 430 -14.00 -21.47 -4.11
N VAL A 431 -14.34 -20.18 -4.25
CA VAL A 431 -13.78 -19.10 -3.42
C VAL A 431 -14.17 -19.27 -1.94
N GLU A 432 -15.43 -19.62 -1.65
CA GLU A 432 -15.89 -19.93 -0.29
C GLU A 432 -15.11 -21.11 0.32
N ALA A 433 -14.87 -22.17 -0.46
CA ALA A 433 -14.07 -23.31 -0.02
C ALA A 433 -12.61 -22.92 0.24
N ALA A 434 -12.01 -22.10 -0.62
CA ALA A 434 -10.65 -21.58 -0.42
C ALA A 434 -10.55 -20.71 0.85
N ASN A 435 -11.54 -19.86 1.12
CA ASN A 435 -11.60 -19.07 2.35
C ASN A 435 -11.69 -19.94 3.62
N LYS A 436 -12.43 -21.06 3.57
CA LYS A 436 -12.47 -22.04 4.67
C LYS A 436 -11.12 -22.75 4.87
N ALA A 437 -10.29 -22.83 3.82
CA ALA A 437 -8.97 -23.45 3.85
C ALA A 437 -7.81 -22.47 4.12
N ILE A 438 -8.10 -21.23 4.56
CA ILE A 438 -7.08 -20.18 4.76
C ILE A 438 -5.97 -20.56 5.75
N GLY A 439 -6.21 -21.53 6.64
CA GLY A 439 -5.19 -22.10 7.53
C GLY A 439 -3.99 -22.72 6.77
N TRP A 440 -4.16 -23.06 5.48
CA TRP A 440 -3.04 -23.43 4.61
C TRP A 440 -1.98 -22.34 4.50
N SER A 441 -2.37 -21.06 4.48
CA SER A 441 -1.44 -19.93 4.38
C SER A 441 -0.54 -19.78 5.61
N SER A 442 -0.94 -20.31 6.76
CA SER A 442 -0.15 -20.35 8.00
C SER A 442 0.58 -21.68 8.23
N SER A 443 0.54 -22.61 7.28
CA SER A 443 1.27 -23.87 7.39
C SER A 443 2.78 -23.66 7.35
N THR A 444 3.55 -24.65 7.78
CA THR A 444 5.01 -24.64 7.64
C THR A 444 5.41 -24.89 6.18
N GLY A 445 6.59 -24.39 5.79
CA GLY A 445 7.15 -24.71 4.47
C GLY A 445 7.35 -26.22 4.27
N HIS A 446 7.71 -26.93 5.35
CA HIS A 446 7.87 -28.38 5.35
C HIS A 446 6.56 -29.11 4.98
N LEU A 447 5.45 -28.78 5.65
CA LEU A 447 4.16 -29.41 5.35
C LEU A 447 3.77 -29.21 3.87
N ARG A 448 3.88 -27.98 3.38
CA ARG A 448 3.58 -27.68 1.97
C ARG A 448 4.48 -28.46 1.02
N SER A 449 5.76 -28.57 1.34
CA SER A 449 6.73 -29.34 0.54
C SER A 449 6.37 -30.82 0.49
N GLN A 450 5.99 -31.44 1.61
CA GLN A 450 5.59 -32.85 1.63
C GLN A 450 4.36 -33.11 0.76
N ILE A 451 3.35 -32.25 0.82
CA ILE A 451 2.16 -32.37 -0.05
C ILE A 451 2.53 -32.27 -1.53
N LEU A 452 3.45 -31.36 -1.90
CA LEU A 452 3.93 -31.24 -3.27
C LEU A 452 4.71 -32.48 -3.73
N TYR A 453 5.52 -33.09 -2.86
CA TYR A 453 6.18 -34.37 -3.16
C TYR A 453 5.17 -35.47 -3.43
N TYR A 454 4.14 -35.60 -2.58
CA TYR A 454 3.08 -36.59 -2.82
C TYR A 454 2.33 -36.35 -4.14
N PHE A 455 2.15 -35.11 -4.58
CA PHE A 455 1.58 -34.85 -5.91
C PHE A 455 2.49 -35.34 -7.03
N ALA A 456 3.81 -35.14 -6.92
CA ALA A 456 4.76 -35.64 -7.92
C ALA A 456 4.82 -37.18 -7.92
N GLU A 457 4.87 -37.81 -6.75
CA GLU A 457 4.92 -39.27 -6.60
C GLU A 457 3.66 -39.96 -7.12
N ASN A 458 2.48 -39.41 -6.87
CA ASN A 458 1.23 -39.99 -7.37
C ASN A 458 0.98 -39.73 -8.87
N LEU A 459 1.69 -38.76 -9.47
CA LEU A 459 1.61 -38.47 -10.90
C LEU A 459 2.65 -39.26 -11.72
N SER A 460 3.75 -39.67 -11.08
CA SER A 460 4.83 -40.48 -11.66
C SER A 460 4.37 -41.92 -11.85
#